data_AF-A0A1G5DID2-F1
#
_entry.id   AF-A0A1G5DID2-F1
#
_cell.length_a   1.000
_cell.length_b   1.000
_cell.length_c   1.000
_cell.angle_alpha   90.00
_cell.angle_beta   90.00
_cell.angle_gamma   90.00
#
_symmetry.space_group_name_H-M   'P 1'
#
loop_
_entity.id
_entity.type
_entity.pdbx_description
1 polymer ?
#
loop_
_entity_poly.entity_id
_entity_poly.type
_entity_poly.pdbx_seq_one_letter_code
_entity_poly.pdbx_strand_id
1 'polypeptide(L)'
;MYIAMQCSDSNGTLNTEVCTFCGIRYDTRYKSAVISTEHLNHDYVIPMEARDYENAVRQIMDALKNHADIIRIEEGIVCRGRKGESRHVEPQKLVIAQI
;
A
#
# COMPACT_ATOMS: atom_id res chain seq x y z
N MET A 1 1.29 -1.93 14.47
CA MET A 1 0.58 -0.90 13.68
C MET A 1 -0.27 -1.59 12.63
N TYR A 2 -1.45 -1.07 12.37
CA TYR A 2 -2.34 -1.54 11.30
C TYR A 2 -2.33 -0.56 10.13
N ILE A 3 -2.70 -1.06 8.95
CA ILE A 3 -2.91 -0.23 7.75
C ILE A 3 -4.34 -0.40 7.27
N ALA A 4 -5.05 0.72 7.12
CA ALA A 4 -6.37 0.81 6.52
C ALA A 4 -6.24 1.32 5.08
N MET A 5 -6.84 0.62 4.13
CA MET A 5 -6.67 0.91 2.70
C MET A 5 -7.90 0.56 1.90
N GLN A 6 -8.13 1.27 0.79
CA GLN A 6 -9.08 0.85 -0.23
C GLN A 6 -8.37 -0.08 -1.20
N CYS A 7 -8.84 -1.33 -1.26
CA CYS A 7 -8.29 -2.38 -2.10
C CYS A 7 -9.20 -2.66 -3.30
N SER A 8 -8.62 -2.75 -4.49
CA SER A 8 -9.27 -3.29 -5.69
C SER A 8 -8.89 -4.75 -5.87
N ASP A 9 -9.88 -5.64 -5.91
CA ASP A 9 -9.67 -7.07 -6.19
C ASP A 9 -9.57 -7.37 -7.70
N SER A 10 -9.44 -8.65 -8.06
CA SER A 10 -9.28 -9.08 -9.45
C SER A 10 -10.49 -8.80 -10.33
N ASN A 11 -11.64 -8.56 -9.73
CA ASN A 11 -12.89 -8.26 -10.41
C ASN A 11 -13.16 -6.74 -10.46
N GLY A 12 -12.21 -5.91 -9.99
CA GLY A 12 -12.37 -4.47 -9.89
C GLY A 12 -13.28 -4.03 -8.74
N THR A 13 -13.65 -4.93 -7.83
CA THR A 13 -14.46 -4.60 -6.66
C THR A 13 -13.61 -3.87 -5.64
N LEU A 14 -14.09 -2.73 -5.16
CA LEU A 14 -13.45 -1.95 -4.12
C LEU A 14 -13.93 -2.39 -2.74
N ASN A 15 -12.98 -2.74 -1.88
CA ASN A 15 -13.24 -3.08 -0.49
C ASN A 15 -12.30 -2.28 0.42
N THR A 16 -12.79 -1.84 1.57
CA THR A 16 -11.90 -1.32 2.62
C THR A 16 -11.34 -2.47 3.42
N GLU A 17 -10.02 -2.58 3.47
CA GLU A 17 -9.30 -3.59 4.26
C GLU A 17 -8.51 -2.92 5.38
N VAL A 18 -8.46 -3.58 6.54
CA VAL A 18 -7.56 -3.24 7.64
C VAL A 18 -6.71 -4.47 7.90
N CYS A 19 -5.40 -4.32 7.75
CA CYS A 19 -4.43 -5.39 7.86
C CYS A 19 -3.33 -5.03 8.85
N THR A 20 -2.64 -6.02 9.36
CA THR A 20 -1.36 -5.83 10.06
C THR A 20 -0.35 -5.24 9.09
N PHE A 21 0.28 -4.13 9.46
CA PHE A 21 1.34 -3.55 8.64
C PHE A 21 2.69 -4.16 9.02
N CYS A 22 3.26 -4.95 8.10
CA CYS A 22 4.58 -5.56 8.28
C CYS A 22 5.71 -4.79 7.59
N GLY A 23 5.37 -3.86 6.69
CA GLY A 23 6.34 -3.01 6.00
C GLY A 23 5.92 -2.67 4.58
N ILE A 24 6.76 -1.90 3.91
CA ILE A 24 6.60 -1.52 2.51
C ILE A 24 7.96 -1.63 1.81
N ARG A 25 7.97 -2.05 0.54
CA ARG A 25 9.17 -2.06 -0.30
C ARG A 25 8.86 -1.56 -1.71
N TYR A 26 9.87 -1.06 -2.41
CA TYR A 26 9.76 -0.71 -3.82
C TYR A 26 10.26 -1.85 -4.70
N ASP A 27 9.43 -2.27 -5.64
CA ASP A 27 9.81 -3.18 -6.72
C ASP A 27 10.22 -2.33 -7.94
N THR A 28 11.53 -2.30 -8.21
CA THR A 28 12.10 -1.53 -9.33
C THR A 28 11.77 -2.13 -10.69
N ARG A 29 11.49 -3.44 -10.76
CA ARG A 29 11.16 -4.13 -12.00
C ARG A 29 9.76 -3.73 -12.46
N TYR A 30 8.81 -3.63 -11.53
CA TYR A 30 7.42 -3.31 -11.83
C TYR A 30 7.04 -1.85 -11.55
N LYS A 31 7.98 -1.03 -11.07
CA LYS A 31 7.75 0.37 -10.66
C LYS A 31 6.53 0.50 -9.74
N SER A 32 6.60 -0.21 -8.63
CA SER A 32 5.46 -0.31 -7.71
C SER A 32 5.91 -0.44 -6.27
N ALA A 33 5.09 0.07 -5.36
CA ALA A 33 5.20 -0.23 -3.95
C ALA A 33 4.47 -1.54 -3.64
N VAL A 34 5.09 -2.37 -2.80
CA VAL A 34 4.49 -3.60 -2.28
C VAL A 34 4.34 -3.44 -0.77
N ILE A 35 3.10 -3.44 -0.29
CA ILE A 35 2.77 -3.46 1.13
C ILE A 35 2.81 -4.91 1.60
N SER A 36 3.57 -5.16 2.66
CA SER A 36 3.62 -6.45 3.33
C SER A 36 2.62 -6.48 4.48
N THR A 37 1.76 -7.48 4.49
CA THR A 37 0.74 -7.70 5.52
C THR A 37 0.83 -9.13 6.08
N GLU A 38 -0.03 -9.47 7.04
CA GLU A 38 -0.19 -10.84 7.55
C GLU A 38 -0.68 -11.84 6.48
N HIS A 39 -1.19 -11.36 5.35
CA HIS A 39 -1.75 -12.20 4.30
C HIS A 39 -0.67 -12.70 3.32
N LEU A 40 -0.11 -13.87 3.61
CA LEU A 40 1.02 -14.45 2.85
C LEU A 40 0.71 -14.84 1.39
N ASN A 41 -0.56 -14.97 1.04
CA ASN A 41 -1.02 -15.42 -0.28
C ASN A 41 -1.45 -14.28 -1.21
N HIS A 42 -1.46 -13.05 -0.71
CA HIS A 42 -1.86 -11.86 -1.47
C HIS A 42 -0.71 -10.87 -1.58
N ASP A 43 -0.58 -10.26 -2.75
CA ASP A 43 0.26 -9.08 -2.91
C ASP A 43 -0.64 -7.83 -2.87
N TYR A 44 -0.19 -6.83 -2.12
CA TYR A 44 -0.81 -5.51 -2.02
C TYR A 44 0.08 -4.52 -2.74
N VAL A 45 -0.27 -4.21 -3.99
CA VAL A 45 0.60 -3.52 -4.93
C VAL A 45 0.02 -2.16 -5.30
N ILE A 46 0.86 -1.14 -5.33
CA ILE A 46 0.50 0.19 -5.81
C ILE A 46 1.53 0.59 -6.89
N PRO A 47 1.15 0.64 -8.18
CA PRO A 47 2.00 1.24 -9.20
C PRO A 47 2.29 2.70 -8.85
N MET A 48 3.56 3.08 -8.85
CA MET A 48 4.00 4.45 -8.52
C MET A 48 5.45 4.67 -8.93
N GLU A 49 5.83 5.93 -9.12
CA GLU A 49 7.23 6.29 -9.37
C GLU A 49 8.06 6.22 -8.07
N ALA A 50 9.37 5.99 -8.21
CA ALA A 50 10.27 5.85 -7.06
C ALA A 50 10.25 7.08 -6.13
N ARG A 51 10.09 8.30 -6.69
CA ARG A 51 9.98 9.53 -5.88
C ARG A 51 8.72 9.56 -5.02
N ASP A 52 7.63 9.00 -5.52
CA ASP A 52 6.33 8.99 -4.86
C ASP A 52 6.32 7.88 -3.79
N TYR A 53 7.04 6.77 -4.04
CA TYR A 53 7.37 5.77 -3.01
C TYR A 53 8.15 6.37 -1.84
N GLU A 54 9.23 7.10 -2.10
CA GLU A 54 10.02 7.74 -1.03
C GLU A 54 9.18 8.73 -0.21
N ASN A 55 8.24 9.43 -0.86
CA ASN A 55 7.29 10.28 -0.16
C ASN A 55 6.33 9.49 0.75
N ALA A 56 5.81 8.36 0.28
CA ALA A 56 4.97 7.47 1.10
C ALA A 56 5.75 6.91 2.31
N VAL A 57 7.00 6.49 2.10
CA VAL A 57 7.87 6.00 3.20
C VAL A 57 8.09 7.08 4.26
N ARG A 58 8.31 8.35 3.87
CA ARG A 58 8.44 9.45 4.84
C ARG A 58 7.17 9.63 5.69
N GLN A 59 6.00 9.62 5.07
CA GLN A 59 4.73 9.72 5.80
C GLN A 59 4.54 8.56 6.79
N ILE A 60 4.89 7.33 6.40
CA ILE A 60 4.84 6.16 7.30
C ILE A 60 5.84 6.29 8.44
N MET A 61 7.08 6.74 8.16
CA MET A 61 8.08 6.96 9.21
C MET A 61 7.62 8.02 10.21
N ASP A 62 6.97 9.08 9.75
CA ASP A 62 6.45 10.13 10.64
C ASP A 62 5.28 9.61 11.48
N ALA A 63 4.38 8.79 10.93
CA ALA A 63 3.34 8.11 11.71
C ALA A 63 3.92 7.18 12.78
N LEU A 64 4.98 6.42 12.44
CA LEU A 64 5.69 5.55 13.39
C LEU A 64 6.35 6.36 14.52
N LYS A 65 6.99 7.49 14.21
CA LYS A 65 7.57 8.40 15.23
C LYS A 65 6.52 8.96 16.17
N ASN A 66 5.31 9.19 15.66
CA ASN A 66 4.18 9.67 16.43
C ASN A 66 3.44 8.56 17.20
N HIS A 67 3.97 7.34 17.18
CA HIS A 67 3.36 6.16 17.83
C HIS A 67 1.93 5.88 17.35
N ALA A 68 1.64 6.15 16.07
CA ALA A 68 0.34 5.84 15.50
C ALA A 68 0.04 4.33 15.55
N ASP A 69 -1.14 3.98 16.03
CA ASP A 69 -1.61 2.60 16.06
C ASP A 69 -2.07 2.15 14.66
N ILE A 70 -2.62 3.08 13.88
CA ILE A 70 -3.15 2.85 12.55
C ILE A 70 -2.66 3.93 11.58
N ILE A 71 -2.25 3.51 10.39
CA ILE A 71 -2.08 4.38 9.22
C ILE A 71 -3.21 4.12 8.22
N ARG A 72 -3.73 5.16 7.57
CA ARG A 72 -4.75 5.05 6.54
C ARG A 72 -4.24 5.63 5.22
N ILE A 73 -4.35 4.86 4.15
CA ILE A 73 -4.21 5.39 2.79
C ILE A 73 -5.51 6.14 2.45
N GLU A 74 -5.45 7.47 2.44
CA GLU A 74 -6.59 8.34 2.13
C GLU A 74 -6.76 8.56 0.64
N GLU A 75 -5.64 8.69 -0.07
CA GLU A 75 -5.59 8.80 -1.53
C GLU A 75 -4.79 7.65 -2.12
N GLY A 76 -5.38 6.98 -3.11
CA GLY A 76 -4.81 5.84 -3.81
C GLY A 76 -5.59 4.54 -3.59
N ILE A 77 -5.52 3.67 -4.60
CA ILE A 77 -6.15 2.35 -4.61
C ILE A 77 -5.05 1.29 -4.59
N VAL A 78 -5.14 0.39 -3.62
CA VAL A 78 -4.22 -0.75 -3.50
C VAL A 78 -4.73 -1.89 -4.36
N CYS A 79 -3.92 -2.36 -5.31
CA CYS A 79 -4.25 -3.55 -6.08
C CYS A 79 -3.99 -4.79 -5.21
N ARG A 80 -5.06 -5.50 -4.85
CA ARG A 80 -4.94 -6.79 -4.15
C ARG A 80 -5.11 -7.92 -5.14
N GLY A 81 -4.02 -8.65 -5.36
CA GLY A 81 -3.96 -9.80 -6.26
C GLY A 81 -3.45 -11.05 -5.57
N ARG A 82 -3.55 -12.19 -6.26
CA ARG A 82 -2.79 -13.37 -5.85
C ARG A 82 -1.30 -13.07 -5.97
N LYS A 83 -0.50 -13.71 -5.14
CA LYS A 83 0.95 -13.54 -5.18
C LYS A 83 1.51 -13.77 -6.59
N GLY A 84 2.27 -12.80 -7.11
CA GLY A 84 2.85 -12.81 -8.46
C GLY A 84 1.91 -12.37 -9.58
N GLU A 85 0.67 -11.96 -9.28
CA GLU A 85 -0.25 -11.38 -10.27
C GLU A 85 0.16 -9.95 -10.60
N SER A 86 0.45 -9.66 -11.87
CA SER A 86 0.74 -8.30 -12.33
C SER A 86 -0.54 -7.57 -12.70
N ARG A 87 -0.68 -6.32 -12.26
CA ARG A 87 -1.78 -5.43 -12.69
C ARG A 87 -1.23 -4.15 -13.30
N HIS A 88 -1.81 -3.78 -14.43
CA HIS A 88 -1.52 -2.53 -15.11
C HIS A 88 -2.51 -1.48 -14.64
N VAL A 89 -2.09 -0.70 -13.64
CA VAL A 89 -2.80 0.49 -13.18
C VAL A 89 -1.86 1.68 -13.33
N GLU A 90 -2.42 2.84 -13.63
CA GLU A 90 -1.64 4.08 -13.73
C GLU A 90 -0.88 4.36 -12.43
N PRO A 91 0.33 4.96 -12.51
CA PRO A 91 1.09 5.36 -11.34
C PRO A 91 0.28 6.28 -10.40
N GLN A 92 0.32 5.98 -9.11
CA GLN A 92 -0.46 6.67 -8.09
C GLN A 92 0.45 7.40 -7.10
N LYS A 93 -0.09 8.47 -6.50
CA LYS A 93 0.49 9.14 -5.33
C LYS A 93 -0.34 8.76 -4.12
N LEU A 94 0.31 8.64 -2.97
CA LEU A 94 -0.36 8.31 -1.72
C LEU A 94 -0.34 9.49 -0.75
N VAL A 95 -1.48 9.67 -0.10
CA VAL A 95 -1.62 10.45 1.14
C VAL A 95 -1.90 9.48 2.27
N ILE A 96 -1.09 9.53 3.32
CA ILE A 96 -1.17 8.64 4.47
C ILE A 96 -1.49 9.46 5.71
N ALA A 97 -2.65 9.19 6.31
CA ALA A 97 -3.06 9.77 7.58
C ALA A 97 -2.71 8.83 8.74
N GLN A 98 -2.39 9.40 9.88
CA GLN A 98 -2.26 8.71 11.15
C GLN A 98 -3.59 8.79 11.91
N ILE A 99 -4.03 7.68 12.49
CA ILE A 99 -5.26 7.56 13.29
C ILE A 99 -4.88 7.06 14.69
#